data_AF-A0A4C1XQH5-F1
#
_entry.id   AF-A0A4C1XQH5-F1
#
_cell.length_a   1.000
_cell.length_b   1.000
_cell.length_c   1.000
_cell.angle_alpha   90.00
_cell.angle_beta   90.00
_cell.angle_gamma   90.00
#
_symmetry.space_group_name_H-M   'P 1'
#
loop_
_entity.id
_entity.type
_entity.pdbx_description
1 polymer ?
#
loop_
_entity_poly.entity_id
_entity_poly.type
_entity_poly.pdbx_seq_one_letter_code
_entity_poly.pdbx_strand_id
1 'polypeptide(L)'
;MMGRKSKMSLRNKRTIYSTCIRPIITYASPVFAHVQSDALYDLQIVQNKFCRRAADAPWYVKNSVLHRDLELPTISKFMKDASDRFFDVASNHPNPLLVLAVSYEPPPPHYFCRRPWNVLIDPRDDLTVEVEKLLELNKMAIE
;
A
#
# COMPACT_ATOMS: atom_id res chain seq x y z
N MET A 1 -22.34 -7.85 -2.78
CA MET A 1 -22.00 -7.72 -1.34
C MET A 1 -21.48 -6.33 -0.95
N MET A 2 -20.56 -5.74 -1.73
CA MET A 2 -19.92 -4.42 -1.45
C MET A 2 -20.54 -3.22 -2.21
N GLY A 3 -21.79 -3.33 -2.66
CA GLY A 3 -22.43 -2.28 -3.47
C GLY A 3 -22.93 -1.09 -2.64
N ARG A 4 -23.28 0.00 -3.33
CA ARG A 4 -23.89 1.21 -2.72
C ARG A 4 -25.11 0.89 -1.87
N LYS A 5 -26.00 0.03 -2.39
CA LYS A 5 -27.23 -0.42 -1.71
C LYS A 5 -27.02 -1.51 -0.64
N SER A 6 -25.77 -1.86 -0.32
CA SER A 6 -25.50 -2.87 0.71
C SER A 6 -25.71 -2.31 2.11
N LYS A 7 -26.56 -2.97 2.92
CA LYS A 7 -26.86 -2.60 4.32
C LYS A 7 -25.70 -2.81 5.30
N MET A 8 -24.53 -3.25 4.82
CA MET A 8 -23.37 -3.55 5.64
C MET A 8 -22.66 -2.28 6.13
N SER A 9 -22.22 -2.27 7.39
CA SER A 9 -21.47 -1.15 7.97
C SER A 9 -20.15 -0.89 7.24
N LEU A 10 -19.65 0.35 7.29
CA LEU A 10 -18.35 0.72 6.72
C LEU A 10 -17.20 -0.09 7.32
N ARG A 11 -17.27 -0.40 8.61
CA ARG A 11 -16.30 -1.25 9.31
C ARG A 11 -16.22 -2.65 8.69
N ASN A 12 -17.36 -3.29 8.45
CA ASN A 12 -17.38 -4.62 7.85
C ASN A 12 -16.89 -4.61 6.39
N LYS A 13 -17.23 -3.55 5.65
CA LYS A 13 -16.71 -3.30 4.30
C LYS A 13 -15.18 -3.16 4.30
N ARG A 14 -14.63 -2.40 5.25
CA ARG A 14 -13.18 -2.25 5.46
C ARG A 14 -12.50 -3.57 5.83
N THR A 15 -13.13 -4.37 6.69
CA THR A 15 -12.62 -5.70 7.07
C THR A 15 -12.49 -6.58 5.83
N ILE A 16 -13.55 -6.71 5.03
CA ILE A 16 -13.54 -7.51 3.80
C ILE A 16 -12.45 -7.05 2.83
N TYR A 17 -12.27 -5.73 2.69
CA TYR A 17 -11.17 -5.21 1.89
C TYR A 17 -9.82 -5.70 2.40
N SER A 18 -9.59 -5.55 3.69
CA SER A 18 -8.29 -5.84 4.30
C SER A 18 -7.97 -7.33 4.31
N THR A 19 -8.99 -8.19 4.48
CA THR A 19 -8.80 -9.64 4.61
C THR A 19 -8.83 -10.38 3.27
N CYS A 20 -9.64 -9.92 2.31
CA CYS A 20 -9.86 -10.66 1.07
C CYS A 20 -9.29 -9.94 -0.15
N ILE A 21 -9.56 -8.64 -0.30
CA ILE A 21 -9.24 -7.92 -1.55
C ILE A 21 -7.78 -7.45 -1.56
N ARG A 22 -7.32 -6.85 -0.47
CA ARG A 22 -5.95 -6.32 -0.37
C ARG A 22 -4.92 -7.42 -0.60
N PRO A 23 -4.98 -8.61 0.05
CA PRO A 23 -4.00 -9.65 -0.20
C PRO A 23 -3.95 -10.10 -1.66
N ILE A 24 -5.09 -10.14 -2.37
CA ILE A 24 -5.12 -10.48 -3.80
C ILE A 24 -4.42 -9.42 -4.65
N ILE A 25 -4.61 -8.13 -4.32
CA ILE A 25 -4.00 -7.02 -5.06
C ILE A 25 -2.49 -6.93 -4.76
N THR A 26 -2.09 -7.17 -3.51
CA THR A 26 -0.72 -6.92 -3.02
C THR A 26 0.05 -8.20 -2.73
N TYR A 27 -0.38 -9.37 -3.23
CA TYR A 27 0.25 -10.66 -2.89
C TYR A 27 1.74 -10.69 -3.24
N ALA A 28 2.11 -10.04 -4.35
CA ALA A 28 3.46 -10.01 -4.88
C ALA A 28 4.34 -8.94 -4.20
N SER A 29 3.72 -7.99 -3.47
CA SER A 29 4.40 -6.80 -2.97
C SER A 29 5.63 -7.07 -2.08
N PRO A 30 5.60 -7.99 -1.09
CA PRO A 30 6.74 -8.18 -0.19
C PRO A 30 7.97 -8.75 -0.91
N VAL A 31 7.74 -9.52 -1.99
CA VAL A 31 8.80 -10.20 -2.73
C VAL A 31 9.40 -9.30 -3.81
N PHE A 32 8.56 -8.51 -4.48
CA PHE A 32 9.00 -7.75 -5.64
C PHE A 32 9.59 -6.40 -5.30
N ALA A 33 9.31 -5.80 -4.12
CA ALA A 33 9.85 -4.55 -3.54
C ALA A 33 10.01 -3.31 -4.47
N HIS A 34 9.67 -3.46 -5.74
CA HIS A 34 9.84 -2.57 -6.85
C HIS A 34 8.65 -2.85 -7.77
N VAL A 35 7.82 -1.84 -7.99
CA VAL A 35 6.72 -1.88 -8.94
C VAL A 35 6.80 -0.64 -9.78
N GLN A 36 6.59 -0.78 -11.09
CA GLN A 36 6.53 0.37 -11.98
C GLN A 36 5.44 1.34 -11.52
N SER A 37 5.74 2.64 -11.52
CA SER A 37 4.84 3.70 -11.10
C SER A 37 3.46 3.64 -11.77
N ASP A 38 3.40 3.28 -13.06
CA ASP A 38 2.14 3.12 -13.81
C ASP A 38 1.25 2.01 -13.21
N ALA A 39 1.85 0.86 -12.87
CA ALA A 39 1.11 -0.25 -12.26
C ALA A 39 0.64 0.12 -10.83
N LEU A 40 1.47 0.83 -10.06
CA LEU A 40 1.05 1.35 -8.75
C LEU A 40 -0.14 2.30 -8.87
N TYR A 41 -0.13 3.18 -9.87
CA TYR A 41 -1.23 4.10 -10.14
C TYR A 41 -2.53 3.35 -10.46
N ASP A 42 -2.48 2.32 -11.30
CA ASP A 42 -3.64 1.48 -11.62
C ASP A 42 -4.19 0.76 -10.39
N LEU A 43 -3.32 0.21 -9.55
CA LEU A 43 -3.74 -0.41 -8.28
C LEU A 43 -4.40 0.60 -7.34
N GLN A 44 -3.88 1.83 -7.30
CA GLN A 44 -4.46 2.90 -6.51
C GLN A 44 -5.83 3.32 -7.05
N ILE A 45 -6.04 3.32 -8.37
CA ILE A 45 -7.38 3.55 -8.97
C ILE A 45 -8.37 2.49 -8.49
N VAL A 46 -7.96 1.21 -8.45
CA VAL A 46 -8.82 0.12 -7.97
C VAL A 46 -9.20 0.32 -6.51
N GLN A 47 -8.24 0.70 -5.66
CA GLN A 47 -8.51 1.03 -4.26
C GLN A 47 -9.45 2.26 -4.13
N ASN A 48 -9.19 3.33 -4.87
CA ASN A 48 -10.02 4.55 -4.84
C ASN A 48 -11.47 4.28 -5.26
N LYS A 49 -11.67 3.45 -6.30
CA LYS A 49 -13.00 3.00 -6.75
C LYS A 49 -13.70 2.19 -5.65
N PHE A 50 -12.95 1.33 -4.97
CA PHE A 50 -13.45 0.57 -3.83
C PHE A 50 -13.91 1.49 -2.69
N CYS A 51 -13.05 2.41 -2.25
CA CYS A 51 -13.35 3.36 -1.18
C CYS A 51 -14.62 4.17 -1.46
N ARG A 52 -14.72 4.74 -2.67
CA ARG A 52 -15.91 5.49 -3.09
C ARG A 52 -17.18 4.64 -3.10
N ARG A 53 -17.10 3.40 -3.59
CA ARG A 53 -18.26 2.50 -3.64
C ARG A 53 -18.67 2.01 -2.25
N ALA A 54 -17.71 1.84 -1.35
CA ALA A 54 -17.96 1.41 0.03
C ALA A 54 -18.67 2.52 0.83
N ALA A 55 -18.21 3.76 0.71
CA ALA A 55 -18.76 4.95 1.38
C ALA A 55 -19.99 5.55 0.70
N ASP A 56 -20.35 5.08 -0.51
CA ASP A 56 -21.34 5.71 -1.39
C ASP A 56 -21.07 7.21 -1.61
N ALA A 57 -19.80 7.56 -1.76
CA ALA A 57 -19.36 8.94 -1.83
C ALA A 57 -19.62 9.58 -3.21
N PRO A 58 -20.08 10.83 -3.26
CA PRO A 58 -20.15 11.63 -4.48
C PRO A 58 -18.77 11.84 -5.13
N TRP A 59 -18.76 12.20 -6.42
CA TRP A 59 -17.53 12.35 -7.21
C TRP A 59 -16.60 13.46 -6.70
N TYR A 60 -17.15 14.52 -6.12
CA TYR A 60 -16.43 15.69 -5.62
C TYR A 60 -15.76 15.46 -4.26
N VAL A 61 -16.00 14.32 -3.59
CA VAL A 61 -15.31 13.98 -2.35
C VAL A 61 -13.87 13.60 -2.67
N LYS A 62 -12.93 14.27 -1.98
CA LYS A 62 -11.49 14.03 -2.11
C LYS A 62 -11.12 12.61 -1.66
N ASN A 63 -10.20 11.98 -2.39
CA ASN A 63 -9.72 10.64 -2.04
C ASN A 63 -9.01 10.64 -0.67
N SER A 64 -8.26 11.68 -0.33
CA SER A 64 -7.56 11.79 0.96
C SER A 64 -8.52 11.72 2.16
N VAL A 65 -9.70 12.34 2.04
CA VAL A 65 -10.77 12.24 3.06
C VAL A 65 -11.31 10.82 3.17
N LEU A 66 -11.57 10.15 2.04
CA LEU A 66 -12.07 8.77 2.06
C LEU A 66 -11.06 7.78 2.67
N HIS A 67 -9.77 7.98 2.39
CA HIS A 67 -8.71 7.17 2.96
C HIS A 67 -8.57 7.36 4.48
N ARG A 68 -8.68 8.61 4.94
CA ARG A 68 -8.71 8.94 6.36
C ARG A 68 -9.92 8.30 7.05
N ASP A 69 -11.12 8.51 6.52
CA ASP A 69 -12.37 8.07 7.17
C ASP A 69 -12.54 6.55 7.17
N LEU A 70 -12.05 5.87 6.13
CA LEU A 70 -12.00 4.39 6.09
C LEU A 70 -10.75 3.82 6.79
N GLU A 71 -9.84 4.68 7.27
CA GLU A 71 -8.56 4.31 7.87
C GLU A 71 -7.80 3.28 7.01
N LEU A 72 -7.75 3.54 5.71
CA LEU A 72 -7.10 2.67 4.73
C LEU A 72 -5.80 3.31 4.25
N PRO A 73 -4.64 2.68 4.47
CA PRO A 73 -3.40 3.15 3.86
C PRO A 73 -3.50 3.04 2.34
N THR A 74 -2.87 3.99 1.65
CA THR A 74 -2.59 3.93 0.21
C THR A 74 -1.86 2.63 -0.13
N ILE A 75 -2.04 2.11 -1.36
CA ILE A 75 -1.32 0.90 -1.80
C ILE A 75 0.19 1.11 -1.68
N SER A 76 0.72 2.23 -2.14
CA SER A 76 2.17 2.54 -2.07
C SER A 76 2.72 2.44 -0.64
N LYS A 77 2.05 3.09 0.32
CA LYS A 77 2.41 3.03 1.74
C LYS A 77 2.36 1.60 2.29
N PHE A 78 1.26 0.89 2.03
CA PHE A 78 1.11 -0.48 2.49
C PHE A 78 2.20 -1.41 1.92
N MET A 79 2.53 -1.24 0.64
CA MET A 79 3.55 -2.04 -0.02
C MET A 79 4.94 -1.79 0.57
N LYS A 80 5.28 -0.52 0.83
CA LYS A 80 6.53 -0.16 1.49
C LYS A 80 6.61 -0.75 2.90
N ASP A 81 5.59 -0.54 3.72
CA ASP A 81 5.53 -1.08 5.08
C ASP A 81 5.59 -2.62 5.10
N ALA A 82 4.97 -3.29 4.11
CA ALA A 82 5.00 -4.75 3.99
C ALA A 82 6.38 -5.27 3.53
N SER A 83 7.04 -4.55 2.62
CA SER A 83 8.39 -4.83 2.15
C SER A 83 9.40 -4.69 3.29
N ASP A 84 9.36 -3.56 4.01
CA ASP A 84 10.26 -3.28 5.13
C ASP A 84 10.15 -4.38 6.19
N ARG A 85 8.92 -4.75 6.59
CA ARG A 85 8.68 -5.87 7.52
C ARG A 85 9.22 -7.21 7.01
N PHE A 86 9.12 -7.47 5.71
CA PHE A 86 9.62 -8.72 5.13
C PHE A 86 11.14 -8.79 5.19
N PHE A 87 11.83 -7.70 4.83
CA PHE A 87 13.30 -7.64 4.89
C PHE A 87 13.84 -7.55 6.32
N ASP A 88 13.12 -6.91 7.24
CA ASP A 88 13.44 -6.91 8.67
C ASP A 88 13.38 -8.34 9.27
N VAL A 89 12.42 -9.15 8.84
CA VAL A 89 12.35 -10.56 9.25
C VAL A 89 13.48 -11.37 8.61
N ALA A 90 13.77 -11.12 7.34
CA ALA A 90 14.83 -11.84 6.61
C ALA A 90 16.23 -11.52 7.15
N SER A 91 16.49 -10.29 7.58
CA SER A 91 17.79 -9.86 8.14
C SER A 91 18.06 -10.49 9.52
N ASN A 92 17.02 -10.75 10.30
CA ASN A 92 17.10 -11.39 11.62
C ASN A 92 16.99 -12.92 11.58
N HIS A 93 16.94 -13.54 10.40
CA HIS A 93 16.74 -14.98 10.27
C HIS A 93 18.02 -15.77 10.62
N PRO A 94 17.93 -16.92 11.32
CA PRO A 94 19.10 -17.75 11.64
C PRO A 94 19.81 -18.36 10.41
N ASN A 95 19.24 -18.22 9.20
CA ASN A 95 19.78 -18.83 8.00
C ASN A 95 20.65 -17.80 7.27
N PRO A 96 21.98 -18.01 7.15
CA PRO A 96 22.87 -17.05 6.53
C PRO A 96 22.53 -16.77 5.05
N LEU A 97 21.95 -17.72 4.33
CA LEU A 97 21.57 -17.52 2.93
C LEU A 97 20.46 -16.48 2.75
N LEU A 98 19.53 -16.38 3.71
CA LEU A 98 18.46 -15.39 3.67
C LEU A 98 19.00 -14.00 4.00
N VAL A 99 19.88 -13.90 4.99
CA VAL A 99 20.55 -12.63 5.36
C VAL A 99 21.36 -12.08 4.18
N LEU A 100 22.13 -12.93 3.50
CA LEU A 100 22.88 -12.56 2.30
C LEU A 100 21.98 -12.10 1.14
N ALA A 101 20.76 -12.64 1.03
CA ALA A 101 19.81 -12.24 0.00
C ALA A 101 19.24 -10.83 0.23
N VAL A 102 19.18 -10.36 1.48
CA VAL A 102 18.74 -9.00 1.83
C VAL A 102 19.76 -7.95 1.37
N SER A 103 21.04 -8.21 1.58
CA SER A 103 22.14 -7.30 1.22
C SER A 103 22.57 -7.37 -0.24
N TYR A 104 21.78 -8.00 -1.11
CA TYR A 104 22.12 -8.16 -2.52
C TYR A 104 21.91 -6.84 -3.29
N GLU A 105 22.98 -6.29 -3.85
CA GLU A 105 22.91 -5.20 -4.83
C GLU A 105 22.94 -5.75 -6.26
N PRO A 106 22.00 -5.36 -7.13
CA PRO A 106 22.01 -5.78 -8.52
C PRO A 106 23.23 -5.17 -9.26
N PRO A 107 23.91 -5.93 -10.12
CA PRO A 107 25.04 -5.41 -10.89
C PRO A 107 24.61 -4.28 -11.86
N PRO A 108 25.55 -3.39 -12.26
CA PRO A 108 25.27 -2.30 -13.19
C PRO A 108 24.61 -2.78 -14.48
N PRO A 109 23.83 -1.91 -15.18
CA PRO A 109 22.81 -2.27 -16.17
C PRO A 109 23.31 -2.90 -17.48
N HIS A 110 24.55 -3.38 -17.54
CA HIS A 110 25.19 -3.92 -18.74
C HIS A 110 24.84 -5.41 -19.00
N TYR A 111 24.17 -6.10 -18.07
CA TYR A 111 23.79 -7.51 -18.20
C TYR A 111 22.27 -7.74 -18.23
N PHE A 112 21.84 -8.69 -19.06
CA PHE A 112 20.45 -8.92 -19.50
C PHE A 112 19.48 -9.53 -18.48
N CYS A 113 19.91 -9.81 -17.24
CA CYS A 113 19.04 -10.40 -16.22
C CYS A 113 19.02 -9.52 -14.97
N ARG A 114 18.00 -8.66 -14.86
CA ARG A 114 17.77 -7.82 -13.70
C ARG A 114 17.03 -8.62 -12.63
N ARG A 115 17.65 -8.83 -11.47
CA ARG A 115 16.87 -9.07 -10.26
C ARG A 115 16.18 -7.74 -9.88
N PRO A 116 14.88 -7.72 -9.58
CA PRO A 116 14.22 -6.51 -9.07
C PRO A 116 14.94 -6.00 -7.82
N TRP A 117 14.98 -4.67 -7.66
CA TRP A 117 15.54 -4.05 -6.47
C TRP A 117 14.76 -4.49 -5.22
N ASN A 118 15.47 -4.61 -4.11
CA ASN A 118 14.95 -4.97 -2.78
C ASN A 118 14.30 -3.78 -2.04
N VAL A 119 14.42 -2.55 -2.55
CA VAL A 119 13.89 -1.34 -1.89
C VAL A 119 13.05 -0.52 -2.87
N LEU A 120 11.85 -0.13 -2.41
CA LEU A 120 11.01 0.84 -3.12
C LEU A 120 11.61 2.24 -2.92
N ILE A 121 12.42 2.68 -3.87
CA ILE A 121 13.12 3.98 -3.85
C ILE A 121 12.18 5.14 -4.24
N ASP A 122 10.97 4.83 -4.71
CA ASP A 122 10.04 5.85 -5.18
C ASP A 122 9.67 6.86 -4.07
N PRO A 123 9.57 8.16 -4.43
CA PRO A 123 9.11 9.19 -3.51
C PRO A 123 7.70 8.88 -3.01
N ARG A 124 7.35 9.40 -1.82
CA ARG A 124 5.99 9.23 -1.29
C ARG A 124 4.98 9.79 -2.29
N ASP A 125 3.93 9.02 -2.55
CA ASP A 125 2.78 9.44 -3.34
C ASP A 125 2.10 10.67 -2.70
N ASP A 126 1.71 11.64 -3.52
CA ASP A 126 1.09 12.90 -3.12
C ASP A 126 -0.15 12.67 -2.24
N LEU A 127 -0.95 11.65 -2.58
CA LEU A 127 -2.12 11.26 -1.80
C LEU A 127 -1.74 10.82 -0.39
N THR A 128 -0.62 10.09 -0.25
CA THR A 128 -0.13 9.62 1.04
C THR A 128 0.34 10.79 1.90
N VAL A 129 1.05 11.74 1.29
CA VAL A 129 1.49 12.96 1.96
C VAL A 129 0.30 13.78 2.46
N GLU A 130 -0.75 13.94 1.65
CA GLU A 130 -1.99 14.61 2.08
C GLU A 130 -2.67 13.91 3.25
N VAL A 131 -2.82 12.58 3.18
CA VAL A 131 -3.48 11.80 4.24
C VAL A 131 -2.71 11.92 5.56
N GLU A 132 -1.38 11.83 5.53
CA GLU A 132 -0.54 12.01 6.71
C GLU A 132 -0.65 13.42 7.28
N LYS A 133 -0.62 14.44 6.43
CA LYS A 133 -0.80 15.84 6.86
C LYS A 133 -2.16 16.05 7.55
N LEU A 134 -3.23 15.46 7.03
CA LEU A 134 -4.56 15.53 7.65
C LEU A 134 -4.61 14.80 9.00
N LEU A 135 -3.90 13.67 9.14
CA LEU A 135 -3.80 12.95 10.41
C LEU A 135 -3.05 13.77 11.47
N GLU A 136 -1.94 14.41 11.10
CA GLU A 136 -1.17 15.26 12.02
C GLU A 136 -1.97 16.50 12.46
N LEU A 137 -2.72 17.14 11.55
CA LEU A 137 -3.62 18.25 11.91
C LEU A 137 -4.68 17.85 12.94
N ASN A 138 -5.24 16.63 12.80
CA ASN A 138 -6.23 16.14 13.76
C ASN A 138 -5.63 15.85 15.13
N LYS A 139 -4.40 15.33 15.21
CA LYS A 139 -3.72 15.11 16.49
C LYS A 139 -3.51 16.44 17.22
N MET A 140 -3.02 17.46 16.51
CA MET A 140 -2.82 18.81 17.06
C MET A 140 -4.11 19.52 17.48
N ALA A 141 -5.28 19.09 16.98
CA ALA A 141 -6.57 19.66 17.35
C ALA A 141 -7.24 18.96 18.54
N ILE A 142 -6.69 17.81 18.98
CA ILE A 142 -7.20 17.01 20.09
C ILE A 142 -6.35 17.21 21.37
N GLU A 143 -5.11 17.69 21.21
CA GLU A 143 -4.28 18.26 22.29
C GLU A 143 -4.74 19.68 22.68
#